data_AF-A0A2E9CC99-F1
#
_entry.id   AF-A0A2E9CC99-F1
#
_cell.length_a   1.000
_cell.length_b   1.000
_cell.length_c   1.000
_cell.angle_alpha   90.00
_cell.angle_beta   90.00
_cell.angle_gamma   90.00
#
_symmetry.space_group_name_H-M   'P 1'
#
loop_
_entity.id
_entity.type
_entity.pdbx_description
1 polymer ?
#
loop_
_entity_poly.entity_id
_entity_poly.type
_entity_poly.pdbx_seq_one_letter_code
_entity_poly.pdbx_strand_id
1 'polypeptide(L)' 'MPDSDVEDVSADDVVEQIMALKDETYDVQLCETKPLAFGLKFIQVHVVMNDGSGLSDIFEDNMRAIRGTGEIEVLSMGLL' A
#
# COMPACT_ATOMS: atom_id res chain seq x y z
N MET A 1 2.34 -4.90 -4.67
CA MET A 1 2.98 -6.22 -4.52
C MET A 1 4.38 -6.00 -3.98
N PRO A 2 4.84 -6.79 -2.99
CA PRO A 2 6.22 -6.72 -2.55
C PRO A 2 7.16 -7.18 -3.68
N ASP A 3 8.26 -6.45 -3.87
CA ASP A 3 9.30 -6.74 -4.84
C ASP A 3 10.14 -7.92 -4.34
N SER A 4 10.22 -8.98 -5.14
CA SER A 4 10.90 -10.22 -4.74
C SER A 4 12.40 -10.20 -5.01
N ASP A 5 12.90 -9.20 -5.75
CA ASP A 5 14.33 -9.02 -6.06
C ASP A 5 15.04 -8.15 -5.01
N VAL A 6 14.29 -7.51 -4.11
CA VAL A 6 14.86 -6.72 -3.01
C VAL A 6 15.19 -7.62 -1.83
N GLU A 7 16.48 -7.95 -1.69
CA GLU A 7 16.99 -8.68 -0.53
C GLU A 7 16.76 -7.88 0.78
N ASP A 8 16.48 -8.63 1.86
CA ASP A 8 16.30 -8.12 3.23
C ASP A 8 15.04 -7.26 3.48
N VAL A 9 14.02 -7.37 2.62
CA VAL A 9 12.71 -6.73 2.85
C VAL A 9 11.61 -7.77 2.81
N SER A 10 10.88 -7.94 3.91
CA SER A 10 9.72 -8.83 3.95
C SER A 10 8.42 -8.07 3.64
N ALA A 11 7.37 -8.80 3.27
CA ALA A 11 6.05 -8.20 3.09
C ALA A 11 5.53 -7.54 4.39
N ASP A 12 5.98 -7.99 5.55
CA ASP A 12 5.61 -7.43 6.85
C ASP A 12 6.24 -6.05 7.05
N ASP A 13 7.52 -5.86 6.68
CA ASP A 13 8.20 -4.57 6.72
C ASP A 13 7.51 -3.52 5.83
N VAL A 14 7.02 -3.95 4.66
CA VAL A 14 6.28 -3.08 3.74
C VAL A 14 4.91 -2.72 4.34
N VAL A 15 4.23 -3.66 5.00
CA VAL A 15 2.97 -3.40 5.71
C VAL A 15 3.17 -2.38 6.84
N GLU A 16 4.21 -2.52 7.65
CA GLU A 16 4.51 -1.56 8.73
C GLU A 16 4.78 -0.16 8.17
N GLN A 17 5.53 -0.05 7.06
CA GLN A 17 5.78 1.23 6.41
C GLN A 17 4.53 1.85 5.79
N ILE A 18 3.64 1.06 5.19
CA ILE A 18 2.35 1.55 4.67
C ILE A 18 1.46 2.03 5.82
N MET A 19 1.41 1.29 6.94
CA MET A 19 0.67 1.72 8.13
C MET A 19 1.20 3.03 8.70
N ALA A 20 2.50 3.29 8.59
CA ALA A 20 3.12 4.55 9.00
C ALA A 20 2.78 5.76 8.11
N LEU A 21 2.17 5.55 6.93
CA LEU A 21 1.63 6.64 6.09
C LEU A 21 0.32 7.22 6.64
N LYS A 22 -0.25 6.61 7.68
CA LYS A 22 -1.48 7.11 8.32
C LYS A 22 -1.26 8.49 8.94
N ASP A 23 -2.19 9.39 8.67
CA ASP A 23 -2.15 10.81 9.00
C ASP A 23 -3.58 11.38 9.15
N GLU A 24 -3.72 12.67 9.49
CA GLU A 24 -4.99 13.40 9.41
C GLU A 24 -5.62 13.40 8.00
N THR A 25 -4.80 13.27 6.95
CA THR A 25 -5.24 13.23 5.54
C THR A 25 -5.59 11.82 5.08
N TYR A 26 -4.87 10.81 5.57
CA TYR A 26 -4.96 9.42 5.13
C TYR A 26 -5.26 8.49 6.31
N ASP A 27 -6.48 7.98 6.38
CA ASP A 27 -6.87 6.96 7.35
C ASP A 27 -6.75 5.56 6.75
N VAL A 28 -5.63 4.89 7.03
CA VAL A 28 -5.40 3.49 6.64
C VAL A 28 -6.21 2.59 7.58
N GLN A 29 -7.35 2.10 7.10
CA GLN A 29 -8.26 1.24 7.87
C GLN A 29 -7.86 -0.23 7.84
N LEU A 30 -7.21 -0.66 6.76
CA LEU A 30 -6.78 -2.05 6.56
C LEU A 30 -5.43 -2.06 5.83
N CYS A 31 -4.48 -2.85 6.33
CA CYS A 31 -3.28 -3.21 5.60
C CYS A 31 -2.93 -4.65 5.97
N GLU A 32 -3.15 -5.58 5.04
CA GLU A 32 -2.94 -7.02 5.30
C GLU A 32 -2.27 -7.71 4.11
N THR A 33 -1.43 -8.70 4.40
CA THR A 33 -0.79 -9.51 3.36
C THR A 33 -1.66 -10.72 3.02
N LYS A 34 -2.00 -10.90 1.74
CA LYS A 34 -2.77 -12.03 1.20
C LYS A 34 -1.99 -12.84 0.18
N PRO A 35 -2.20 -14.16 0.10
CA PRO A 35 -1.61 -15.00 -0.94
C PRO A 35 -2.28 -14.72 -2.29
N LEU A 36 -1.48 -14.63 -3.37
CA LEU A 36 -1.97 -14.45 -4.75
C LEU A 36 -2.01 -15.81 -5.49
N ALA A 37 -0.84 -16.39 -5.76
CA ALA A 37 -0.64 -17.73 -6.33
C ALA A 37 0.88 -18.04 -6.37
N PHE A 38 1.28 -19.31 -6.56
CA PHE A 38 2.69 -19.70 -6.73
C PHE A 38 3.65 -19.21 -5.61
N GLY A 39 3.14 -19.09 -4.38
CA GLY A 39 3.91 -18.56 -3.25
C GLY A 39 4.03 -17.03 -3.24
N LEU A 40 3.53 -16.34 -4.26
CA LEU A 40 3.45 -14.89 -4.30
C LEU A 40 2.37 -14.38 -3.35
N LYS A 41 2.62 -13.20 -2.80
CA LYS A 41 1.71 -12.48 -1.92
C LYS A 41 1.48 -11.08 -2.46
N PHE A 42 0.35 -10.48 -2.09
CA PHE A 42 0.07 -9.07 -2.29
C PHE A 42 -0.33 -8.45 -0.96
N ILE A 43 -0.17 -7.13 -0.85
CA ILE A 43 -0.62 -6.37 0.31
C ILE A 43 -1.92 -5.67 -0.11
N GLN A 44 -3.00 -5.93 0.61
CA GLN A 44 -4.27 -5.25 0.43
C GLN A 44 -4.32 -4.06 1.39
N VAL A 45 -4.51 -2.88 0.83
CA VAL A 45 -4.62 -1.64 1.59
C VAL A 45 -6.02 -1.05 1.39
N HIS A 46 -6.68 -0.64 2.46
CA HIS A 46 -7.89 0.18 2.43
C HIS A 46 -7.58 1.49 3.13
N VAL A 47 -7.62 2.58 2.37
CA VAL A 47 -7.39 3.93 2.86
C VAL A 47 -8.63 4.79 2.60
N VAL A 48 -8.97 5.61 3.59
CA VAL A 48 -9.92 6.71 3.46
C VAL A 48 -9.12 8.00 3.43
N MET A 49 -9.47 8.93 2.55
CA MET A 49 -8.80 10.21 2.46
C MET A 49 -9.81 11.34 2.36
N ASN A 50 -9.40 12.55 2.75
CA ASN A 50 -10.24 13.74 2.64
C ASN A 50 -10.58 14.08 1.17
N ASP A 51 -11.60 14.91 0.96
CA ASP A 51 -11.93 15.48 -0.36
C ASP A 51 -10.85 16.49 -0.80
N GLY A 52 -9.76 15.97 -1.35
CA GLY A 52 -8.66 16.74 -1.92
C GLY A 52 -8.28 16.21 -3.30
N SER A 53 -7.97 17.13 -4.22
CA SER A 53 -7.53 16.80 -5.57
C SER A 53 -6.16 16.13 -5.55
N GLY A 54 -6.06 14.94 -6.15
CA GLY A 54 -4.79 14.23 -6.35
C GLY A 54 -4.20 13.57 -5.10
N LEU A 55 -5.00 13.44 -4.02
CA LEU A 55 -4.53 12.76 -2.80
C LEU A 55 -4.25 11.28 -3.03
N SER A 56 -4.99 10.63 -3.94
CA SER A 56 -4.75 9.25 -4.35
C SER A 56 -3.38 9.10 -5.01
N ASP A 57 -3.05 9.96 -5.97
CA ASP A 57 -1.77 9.91 -6.68
C ASP A 57 -0.59 10.12 -5.71
N ILE A 58 -0.73 11.06 -4.76
CA ILE A 58 0.29 11.32 -3.73
C ILE A 58 0.46 10.09 -2.82
N PHE A 59 -0.64 9.44 -2.44
CA PHE A 59 -0.59 8.24 -1.61
C PHE A 59 0.06 7.07 -2.35
N GLU A 60 -0.25 6.90 -3.64
CA GLU A 60 0.38 5.91 -4.51
C GLU A 60 1.89 6.16 -4.68
N ASP A 61 2.32 7.42 -4.87
CA ASP A 61 3.74 7.78 -4.95
C ASP A 61 4.48 7.50 -3.64
N ASN A 62 3.88 7.85 -2.49
CA ASN A 62 4.41 7.53 -1.17
C ASN A 62 4.57 6.02 -0.96
N MET A 63 3.58 5.22 -1.36
CA MET A 63 3.67 3.76 -1.30
C MET A 63 4.76 3.22 -2.22
N ARG A 64 4.95 3.83 -3.40
CA ARG A 64 5.97 3.43 -4.37
C ARG A 64 7.38 3.77 -3.91
N ALA A 65 7.53 4.81 -3.09
CA ALA A 65 8.81 5.19 -2.48
C ALA A 65 9.25 4.23 -1.36
N ILE A 66 8.33 3.41 -0.81
CA ILE A 66 8.66 2.38 0.18
C ILE A 66 9.56 1.33 -0.47
N ARG A 67 10.73 1.09 0.14
CA ARG A 67 11.67 0.06 -0.33
C ARG A 67 11.00 -1.31 -0.28
N GLY A 68 11.10 -2.06 -1.36
CA GLY A 68 10.46 -3.38 -1.48
C GLY A 68 9.02 -3.30 -1.96
N THR A 69 8.49 -2.12 -2.29
CA THR A 69 7.27 -2.02 -3.10
C THR A 69 7.63 -2.24 -4.57
N GLY A 70 7.00 -3.24 -5.19
CA GLY A 70 7.05 -3.49 -6.62
C GLY A 70 5.91 -2.76 -7.33
N GLU A 71 4.93 -3.52 -7.82
CA GLU A 71 3.78 -2.97 -8.56
C GLU A 71 2.64 -2.53 -7.63
N ILE A 72 2.00 -1.40 -7.92
CA ILE A 72 0.80 -0.90 -7.21
C ILE A 72 -0.34 -0.91 -8.22
N GLU A 73 -1.49 -1.44 -7.80
CA GLU A 73 -2.71 -1.46 -8.60
C GLU A 73 -3.90 -1.00 -7.74
N VAL A 74 -4.67 -0.02 -8.24
CA VAL A 74 -5.88 0.47 -7.60
C VAL A 74 -7.06 -0.40 -8.06
N LEU A 75 -7.61 -1.20 -7.14
CA LEU A 75 -8.71 -2.12 -7.45
C LEU A 75 -10.07 -1.42 -7.53
N SER A 76 -10.31 -0.43 -6.67
CA SER A 76 -11.58 0.30 -6.60
C SER A 76 -11.40 1.63 -5.89
N MET A 77 -12.17 2.62 -6.34
CA MET A 77 -12.31 3.94 -5.71
C MET A 77 -13.79 4.26 -5.61
N GLY A 78 -14.18 4.86 -4.50
CA GLY A 78 -15.57 5.23 -4.25
C GLY A 78 -15.66 6.30 -3.17
N LEU A 79 -16.82 6.95 -3.10
CA LEU A 79 -17.16 7.84 -2.01
C LEU A 79 -17.69 7.00 -0.84
N LEU A 80 -17.40 7.44 0.39
CA LEU A 80 -17.90 6.85 1.63
C LEU A 80 -19.23 7.47 2.07
#